data_AF-F1KXF8-F1
#
_entry.id   AF-F1KXF8-F1
#
_cell.length_a   1.000
_cell.length_b   1.000
_cell.length_c   1.000
_cell.angle_alpha   90.00
_cell.angle_beta   90.00
_cell.angle_gamma   90.00
#
_symmetry.space_group_name_H-M   'P 1'
#
loop_
_entity.id
_entity.type
_entity.pdbx_description
1 polymer ?
#
loop_
_entity_poly.entity_id
_entity_poly.type
_entity_poly.pdbx_seq_one_letter_code
_entity_poly.pdbx_strand_id
1 'polypeptide(L)'
;MAQSASSSFDPYAWRNFYFEVDREEATRLLCEHPDSTLGTFLIRDSTSPGSYALSVREELVGEQQVRHYLIEPVEDDDGGTSVKIAEQHFVDIPALLNHFKMRILANVSLVRPLQKPTLEKMIALYSFEGEQSTDLPFEKNELLEVIGKPQEGWWQARNALGNTGLVPTNYLVKPL
;
A
#
# COMPACT_ATOMS: atom_id res chain seq x y z
N MET A 1 -1.52 -22.38 -19.81
CA MET A 1 -0.24 -21.66 -19.56
C MET A 1 -0.60 -20.33 -18.91
N ALA A 2 -0.35 -20.19 -17.60
CA ALA A 2 -0.67 -18.96 -16.88
C ALA A 2 0.34 -17.89 -17.29
N GLN A 3 -0.15 -16.77 -17.83
CA GLN A 3 0.67 -15.59 -18.08
C GLN A 3 1.15 -15.08 -16.72
N SER A 4 2.45 -15.18 -16.45
CA SER A 4 3.06 -14.56 -15.29
C SER A 4 2.93 -13.04 -15.45
N ALA A 5 1.97 -12.44 -14.78
CA ALA A 5 1.92 -10.98 -14.65
C ALA A 5 3.21 -10.54 -13.96
N SER A 6 4.07 -9.82 -14.67
CA SER A 6 5.26 -9.22 -14.07
C SER A 6 4.81 -8.23 -13.00
N SER A 7 5.16 -8.46 -11.74
CA SER A 7 4.84 -7.57 -10.63
C SER A 7 5.37 -6.15 -10.89
N SER A 8 4.53 -5.12 -10.78
CA SER A 8 4.86 -3.77 -11.25
C SER A 8 5.16 -2.75 -10.14
N PHE A 9 5.39 -3.19 -8.91
CA PHE A 9 5.56 -2.30 -7.75
C PHE A 9 7.00 -2.27 -7.23
N ASP A 10 7.41 -1.16 -6.62
CA ASP A 10 8.68 -1.04 -5.90
C ASP A 10 8.52 -1.53 -4.45
N PRO A 11 9.23 -2.60 -4.01
CA PRO A 11 9.16 -3.09 -2.63
C PRO A 11 9.61 -2.06 -1.58
N TYR A 12 10.49 -1.12 -1.92
CA TYR A 12 10.94 -0.09 -0.98
C TYR A 12 9.88 0.97 -0.70
N ALA A 13 8.89 1.10 -1.59
CA ALA A 13 7.73 1.97 -1.41
C ALA A 13 6.62 1.34 -0.55
N TRP A 14 6.90 0.28 0.21
CA TRP A 14 5.88 -0.50 0.93
C TRP A 14 4.98 0.31 1.87
N ARG A 15 5.47 1.43 2.40
CA ARG A 15 4.67 2.37 3.21
C ARG A 15 3.49 2.98 2.45
N ASN A 16 3.57 3.07 1.11
CA ASN A 16 2.46 3.51 0.27
C ASN A 16 1.38 2.43 0.13
N PHE A 17 1.72 1.18 0.45
CA PHE A 17 0.81 0.03 0.41
C PHE A 17 0.20 -0.26 1.79
N TYR A 18 0.53 0.56 2.79
CA TYR A 18 0.01 0.49 4.14
C TYR A 18 -1.35 1.21 4.25
N PHE A 19 -2.30 0.52 4.88
CA PHE A 19 -3.64 0.99 5.17
C PHE A 19 -3.91 0.85 6.67
N GLU A 20 -4.42 1.91 7.28
CA GLU A 20 -4.87 1.93 8.67
C GLU A 20 -6.30 1.35 8.74
N VAL A 21 -6.40 0.04 8.56
CA VAL A 21 -7.67 -0.71 8.50
C VAL A 21 -7.53 -2.05 9.22
N ASP A 22 -8.65 -2.60 9.68
CA ASP A 22 -8.68 -3.92 10.28
C ASP A 22 -8.74 -5.06 9.24
N ARG A 23 -8.93 -6.29 9.71
CA ARG A 23 -8.99 -7.49 8.86
C ARG A 23 -10.22 -7.48 7.96
N GLU A 24 -11.38 -7.16 8.53
CA GLU A 24 -12.64 -7.12 7.81
C GLU A 24 -12.63 -6.07 6.71
N GLU A 25 -12.17 -4.85 7.01
CA GLU A 25 -12.12 -3.75 6.05
C GLU A 25 -11.07 -3.99 4.96
N ALA A 26 -9.91 -4.55 5.29
CA ALA A 26 -8.95 -4.98 4.28
C ALA A 26 -9.54 -6.00 3.31
N THR A 27 -10.35 -6.94 3.83
CA THR A 27 -11.04 -7.93 3.00
C THR A 27 -12.04 -7.25 2.08
N ARG A 28 -12.88 -6.36 2.62
CA ARG A 28 -13.86 -5.60 1.85
C ARG A 28 -13.19 -4.80 0.73
N LEU A 29 -12.14 -4.05 1.05
CA LEU A 29 -11.38 -3.25 0.07
C LEU A 29 -10.78 -4.12 -1.04
N LEU A 30 -10.12 -5.23 -0.70
CA LEU A 30 -9.56 -6.14 -1.70
C LEU A 30 -10.64 -6.88 -2.50
N CYS A 31 -11.84 -7.06 -1.94
CA CYS A 31 -12.95 -7.72 -2.63
C CYS A 31 -13.69 -6.80 -3.60
N GLU A 32 -13.97 -5.57 -3.17
CA GLU A 32 -14.87 -4.64 -3.85
C GLU A 32 -14.17 -3.64 -4.76
N HIS A 33 -12.86 -3.41 -4.60
CA HIS A 33 -12.15 -2.42 -5.40
C HIS A 33 -12.10 -2.84 -6.89
N PRO A 34 -12.50 -1.96 -7.84
CA PRO A 34 -12.60 -2.29 -9.26
C PRO A 34 -11.31 -2.85 -9.87
N ASP A 35 -10.16 -2.30 -9.47
CA ASP A 35 -8.85 -2.72 -9.97
C ASP A 35 -8.26 -3.93 -9.22
N SER A 36 -8.99 -4.52 -8.28
CA SER A 36 -8.50 -5.66 -7.51
C SER A 36 -8.60 -6.95 -8.33
N THR A 37 -7.44 -7.49 -8.67
CA THR A 37 -7.27 -8.80 -9.32
C THR A 37 -6.53 -9.77 -8.40
N LEU A 38 -6.42 -11.04 -8.81
CA LEU A 38 -5.54 -11.99 -8.13
C LEU A 38 -4.12 -11.44 -7.95
N GLY A 39 -3.55 -11.65 -6.77
CA GLY A 39 -2.25 -11.11 -6.37
C GLY A 39 -2.27 -9.62 -6.00
N THR A 40 -3.44 -8.97 -5.96
CA THR A 40 -3.58 -7.62 -5.38
C THR A 40 -3.46 -7.73 -3.86
N PHE A 41 -2.69 -6.83 -3.23
CA PHE A 41 -2.43 -6.92 -1.79
C PHE A 41 -2.41 -5.55 -1.11
N LEU A 42 -2.53 -5.54 0.21
CA LEU A 42 -2.23 -4.39 1.05
C LEU A 42 -1.54 -4.86 2.34
N ILE A 43 -0.83 -3.94 2.97
CA ILE A 43 -0.27 -4.13 4.32
C ILE A 43 -1.14 -3.33 5.29
N ARG A 44 -1.37 -3.87 6.48
CA ARG A 44 -2.08 -3.20 7.57
C ARG A 44 -1.51 -3.63 8.91
N ASP A 45 -1.94 -2.99 9.99
CA ASP A 45 -1.66 -3.46 11.34
C ASP A 45 -2.22 -4.88 11.57
N SER A 46 -1.45 -5.68 12.29
CA SER A 46 -1.93 -6.95 12.83
C SER A 46 -2.64 -6.73 14.16
N THR A 47 -3.48 -7.68 14.54
CA THR A 47 -3.99 -7.78 15.92
C THR A 47 -2.88 -8.17 16.91
N SER A 48 -1.78 -8.75 16.40
CA SER A 48 -0.58 -9.03 17.20
C SER A 48 0.25 -7.74 17.38
N PRO A 49 0.56 -7.32 18.62
CA PRO A 49 1.30 -6.08 18.88
C PRO A 49 2.62 -6.00 18.11
N GLY A 50 2.89 -4.86 17.49
CA GLY A 50 4.14 -4.59 16.74
C GLY A 50 4.29 -5.38 15.43
N SER A 51 3.32 -6.20 15.07
CA SER A 51 3.33 -6.99 13.83
C SER A 51 2.44 -6.38 12.75
N TYR A 52 2.75 -6.68 11.49
CA TYR A 52 1.91 -6.32 10.36
C TYR A 52 1.14 -7.53 9.83
N ALA A 53 0.13 -7.28 9.02
CA ALA A 53 -0.53 -8.30 8.23
C ALA A 53 -0.48 -7.95 6.74
N LEU A 54 0.01 -8.90 5.92
CA LEU A 54 -0.09 -8.86 4.47
C LEU A 54 -1.41 -9.51 4.05
N SER A 55 -2.33 -8.72 3.53
CA SER A 55 -3.64 -9.20 3.04
C SER A 55 -3.60 -9.30 1.52
N VAL A 56 -3.91 -10.47 0.96
CA VAL A 56 -3.74 -10.76 -0.47
C VAL A 56 -5.01 -11.36 -1.05
N ARG A 57 -5.47 -10.82 -2.19
CA ARG A 57 -6.55 -11.40 -2.99
C ARG A 57 -6.04 -12.64 -3.72
N GLU A 58 -6.40 -13.82 -3.22
CA GLU A 58 -5.89 -15.11 -3.72
C GLU A 58 -6.93 -15.90 -4.52
N GLU A 59 -8.22 -15.62 -4.32
CA GLU A 59 -9.31 -16.26 -5.06
C GLU A 59 -10.35 -15.22 -5.50
N LEU A 60 -10.95 -15.42 -6.68
CA LEU A 60 -12.00 -14.52 -7.19
C LEU A 60 -13.40 -14.91 -6.72
N VAL A 61 -13.60 -16.16 -6.35
CA VAL A 61 -14.89 -16.74 -5.90
C VAL A 61 -14.64 -17.59 -4.65
N GLY A 62 -15.69 -17.91 -3.92
CA GLY A 62 -15.60 -18.68 -2.67
C GLY A 62 -15.58 -17.80 -1.42
N GLU A 63 -15.52 -18.44 -0.25
CA GLU A 63 -15.60 -17.76 1.05
C GLU A 63 -14.26 -17.15 1.48
N GLN A 64 -13.14 -17.65 0.95
CA GLN A 64 -11.78 -17.25 1.34
C GLN A 64 -11.05 -16.52 0.20
N GLN A 65 -11.71 -15.52 -0.39
CA GLN A 65 -11.15 -14.70 -1.48
C GLN A 65 -9.86 -13.96 -1.09
N VAL A 66 -9.75 -13.57 0.18
CA VAL A 66 -8.59 -12.85 0.74
C VAL A 66 -7.93 -13.70 1.82
N ARG A 67 -6.61 -13.81 1.75
CA ARG A 67 -5.79 -14.46 2.77
C ARG A 67 -4.95 -13.43 3.50
N HIS A 68 -4.80 -13.61 4.81
CA HIS A 68 -4.03 -12.71 5.67
C HIS A 68 -2.83 -13.46 6.24
N TYR A 69 -1.65 -12.92 6.01
CA TYR A 69 -0.40 -13.47 6.50
C TYR A 69 0.17 -12.55 7.58
N LEU A 70 0.56 -13.13 8.71
CA LEU A 70 1.23 -12.40 9.76
C LEU A 70 2.69 -12.12 9.36
N ILE A 71 3.10 -10.86 9.46
CA ILE A 71 4.49 -10.44 9.33
C ILE A 71 4.95 -10.04 10.73
N GLU A 72 5.77 -10.89 11.34
CA GLU A 72 6.27 -10.71 12.70
C GLU A 72 7.67 -10.09 12.64
N PRO A 73 7.96 -9.05 13.44
CA PRO A 73 9.34 -8.63 13.65
C PRO A 73 10.10 -9.75 14.39
N VAL A 74 11.37 -9.90 14.05
CA VAL A 74 12.29 -10.81 14.71
C VAL A 74 13.48 -9.97 15.17
N GLU A 75 13.79 -10.06 16.45
CA GLU A 75 15.01 -9.46 17.00
C GLU A 75 16.17 -10.40 16.68
N ASP A 76 17.13 -9.91 15.91
CA ASP A 76 18.35 -10.65 15.61
C ASP A 76 19.31 -10.56 16.81
N ASP A 77 20.19 -11.55 16.96
CA ASP A 77 21.19 -11.58 18.04
C ASP A 77 22.11 -10.33 18.05
N ASP A 78 22.29 -9.68 16.89
CA ASP A 78 23.07 -8.45 16.72
C ASP A 78 22.26 -7.16 16.98
N GLY A 79 21.00 -7.26 17.44
CA GLY A 79 20.11 -6.11 17.64
C GLY A 79 19.52 -5.56 16.33
N GLY A 80 19.67 -6.30 15.23
CA GLY A 80 18.96 -6.05 13.98
C GLY A 80 17.47 -6.34 14.10
N THR A 81 16.66 -5.70 13.25
CA THR A 81 15.24 -6.01 13.12
C THR A 81 15.01 -6.67 11.78
N SER A 82 14.86 -8.00 11.78
CA SER A 82 14.41 -8.78 10.63
C SER A 82 12.91 -9.03 10.72
N VAL A 83 12.32 -9.64 9.69
CA VAL A 83 10.90 -10.01 9.70
C VAL A 83 10.72 -11.45 9.25
N LYS A 84 9.69 -12.10 9.77
CA LYS A 84 9.27 -13.43 9.31
C LYS A 84 7.81 -13.45 8.89
N ILE A 85 7.50 -14.36 7.97
CA ILE A 85 6.14 -14.68 7.51
C ILE A 85 6.03 -16.21 7.42
N ALA A 86 5.16 -16.77 8.25
CA ALA A 86 5.20 -18.20 8.58
C ALA A 86 6.64 -18.61 9.02
N GLU A 87 7.23 -19.62 8.38
CA GLU A 87 8.58 -20.13 8.72
C GLU A 87 9.73 -19.46 7.94
N GLN A 88 9.41 -18.46 7.10
CA GLN A 88 10.40 -17.80 6.24
C GLN A 88 10.89 -16.49 6.85
N HIS A 89 12.21 -16.32 6.91
CA HIS A 89 12.87 -15.13 7.45
C HIS A 89 13.42 -14.24 6.34
N PHE A 90 13.29 -12.93 6.54
CA PHE A 90 13.73 -11.89 5.61
C PHE A 90 14.39 -10.76 6.38
N VAL A 91 15.40 -10.13 5.78
CA VAL A 91 16.11 -9.01 6.42
C VAL A 91 15.21 -7.78 6.65
N ASP A 92 14.15 -7.60 5.85
CA ASP A 92 13.16 -6.53 6.00
C ASP A 92 11.89 -6.82 5.16
N ILE A 93 10.87 -5.94 5.28
CA ILE A 93 9.63 -6.03 4.49
C ILE A 93 9.88 -5.91 2.99
N PRO A 94 10.70 -4.97 2.48
CA PRO A 94 11.08 -4.93 1.06
C PRO A 94 11.60 -6.26 0.52
N ALA A 95 12.49 -6.95 1.23
CA ALA A 95 13.03 -8.25 0.84
C ALA A 95 11.94 -9.32 0.78
N LEU A 96 11.04 -9.35 1.78
CA LEU A 96 9.86 -10.22 1.81
C LEU A 96 8.97 -9.98 0.58
N LEU A 97 8.59 -8.72 0.33
CA LEU A 97 7.73 -8.38 -0.81
C LEU A 97 8.40 -8.74 -2.14
N ASN A 98 9.70 -8.47 -2.26
CA ASN A 98 10.46 -8.80 -3.46
C ASN A 98 10.50 -10.32 -3.71
N HIS A 99 10.65 -11.13 -2.67
CA HIS A 99 10.61 -12.58 -2.76
C HIS A 99 9.28 -13.09 -3.32
N PHE A 100 8.17 -12.61 -2.76
CA PHE A 100 6.83 -13.04 -3.17
C PHE A 100 6.33 -12.41 -4.48
N LYS A 101 7.10 -11.55 -5.15
CA LYS A 101 6.82 -11.19 -6.56
C LYS A 101 6.90 -12.39 -7.51
N MET A 102 7.84 -13.29 -7.24
CA MET A 102 8.15 -14.45 -8.10
C MET A 102 7.81 -15.79 -7.46
N ARG A 103 7.45 -15.80 -6.18
CA ARG A 103 7.07 -16.99 -5.42
C ARG A 103 5.60 -16.89 -5.02
N ILE A 104 4.90 -18.01 -5.10
CA ILE A 104 3.53 -18.08 -4.60
C ILE A 104 3.55 -18.07 -3.07
N LEU A 105 2.54 -17.45 -2.47
CA LEU A 105 2.25 -17.61 -1.06
C LEU A 105 1.50 -18.96 -0.88
N ALA A 106 0.17 -18.95 -0.85
CA ALA A 106 -0.63 -20.17 -0.93
C ALA A 106 -1.05 -20.47 -2.38
N ASN A 107 -1.74 -19.53 -3.03
CA ASN A 107 -2.28 -19.75 -4.39
C ASN A 107 -1.67 -18.82 -5.45
N VAL A 108 -1.21 -17.62 -5.07
CA VAL A 108 -0.77 -16.57 -6.01
C VAL A 108 0.54 -15.92 -5.55
N SER A 109 1.25 -15.29 -6.48
CA SER A 109 2.33 -14.35 -6.16
C SER A 109 1.78 -12.92 -5.98
N LEU A 110 2.59 -12.04 -5.40
CA LEU A 110 2.28 -10.62 -5.30
C LEU A 110 2.43 -9.95 -6.67
N VAL A 111 1.35 -9.32 -7.13
CA VAL A 111 1.29 -8.67 -8.45
C VAL A 111 1.33 -7.16 -8.31
N ARG A 112 0.44 -6.59 -7.49
CA ARG A 112 0.31 -5.14 -7.31
C ARG A 112 -0.24 -4.79 -5.93
N PRO A 113 0.15 -3.67 -5.32
CA PRO A 113 -0.53 -3.14 -4.16
C PRO A 113 -1.92 -2.60 -4.55
N LEU A 114 -2.86 -2.66 -3.62
CA LEU A 114 -4.15 -2.02 -3.75
C LEU A 114 -3.95 -0.50 -3.75
N GLN A 115 -4.56 0.17 -4.73
CA GLN A 115 -4.57 1.62 -4.77
C GLN A 115 -5.59 2.15 -3.76
N LYS A 116 -5.21 3.14 -2.95
CA LYS A 116 -6.18 3.81 -2.06
C LYS A 116 -7.27 4.47 -2.91
N PRO A 117 -8.55 4.35 -2.52
CA PRO A 117 -9.64 4.99 -3.25
C PRO A 117 -9.50 6.51 -3.19
N THR A 118 -9.87 7.18 -4.28
CA THR A 118 -9.90 8.64 -4.34
C THR A 118 -11.09 9.17 -3.54
N LEU A 119 -10.80 9.96 -2.52
CA LEU A 119 -11.81 10.65 -1.72
C LEU A 119 -12.31 11.92 -2.43
N GLU A 120 -11.38 12.75 -2.88
CA GLU A 120 -11.66 14.03 -3.54
C GLU A 120 -10.63 14.32 -4.62
N LYS A 121 -11.04 14.99 -5.70
CA LYS A 121 -10.13 15.55 -6.70
C LYS A 121 -9.92 17.02 -6.40
N MET A 122 -8.68 17.48 -6.46
CA MET A 122 -8.28 18.84 -6.12
C MET A 122 -7.32 19.39 -7.18
N ILE A 123 -7.33 20.70 -7.40
CA ILE A 123 -6.38 21.40 -8.27
C ILE A 123 -5.42 22.21 -7.40
N ALA A 124 -4.13 22.13 -7.68
CA ALA A 124 -3.10 22.93 -7.04
C ALA A 124 -3.15 24.40 -7.51
N LEU A 125 -3.26 25.35 -6.58
CA LEU A 125 -3.25 26.79 -6.86
C LEU A 125 -1.84 27.37 -7.03
N TYR A 126 -0.85 26.69 -6.46
CA TYR A 126 0.57 27.04 -6.45
C TYR A 126 1.42 25.77 -6.64
N SER A 127 2.67 25.91 -7.05
CA SER A 127 3.62 24.79 -7.03
C SER A 127 4.14 24.58 -5.60
N PHE A 128 4.49 23.33 -5.27
CA PHE A 128 5.06 22.93 -3.99
C PHE A 128 6.22 21.97 -4.25
N GLU A 129 7.41 22.30 -3.76
CA GLU A 129 8.62 21.50 -4.00
C GLU A 129 8.79 20.35 -3.00
N GLY A 130 8.01 20.32 -1.92
CA GLY A 130 8.20 19.40 -0.80
C GLY A 130 9.30 19.85 0.15
N GLU A 131 9.09 19.68 1.46
CA GLU A 131 10.09 19.99 2.50
C GLU A 131 10.64 18.71 3.14
N GLN A 132 9.81 17.66 3.20
CA GLN A 132 10.13 16.37 3.80
C GLN A 132 10.07 15.26 2.76
N SER A 133 10.73 14.14 3.05
CA SER A 133 10.68 12.94 2.19
C SER A 133 9.30 12.29 2.10
N THR A 134 8.37 12.67 2.99
CA THR A 134 6.97 12.23 2.98
C THR A 134 6.06 13.10 2.13
N ASP A 135 6.56 14.26 1.69
CA ASP A 135 5.78 15.23 0.94
C ASP A 135 5.66 14.80 -0.52
N LEU A 136 4.55 15.18 -1.15
CA LEU A 136 4.36 15.02 -2.58
C LEU A 136 4.56 16.38 -3.26
N PRO A 137 5.67 16.57 -4.00
CA PRO A 137 5.84 17.76 -4.83
C PRO A 137 4.78 17.79 -5.95
N PHE A 138 4.33 18.98 -6.32
CA PHE A 138 3.36 19.19 -7.40
C PHE A 138 3.50 20.58 -8.02
N GLU A 139 3.00 20.70 -9.25
CA GLU A 139 3.00 21.97 -9.98
C GLU A 139 1.67 22.72 -9.87
N LYS A 140 1.73 24.05 -10.03
CA LYS A 140 0.52 24.85 -10.17
C LYS A 140 -0.37 24.33 -11.30
N ASN A 141 -1.67 24.23 -11.02
CA ASN A 141 -2.73 23.67 -11.85
C ASN A 141 -2.70 22.14 -12.01
N GLU A 142 -1.83 21.43 -11.29
CA GLU A 142 -1.84 19.97 -11.28
C GLU A 142 -3.11 19.43 -10.60
N LEU A 143 -3.70 18.38 -11.19
CA LEU A 143 -4.81 17.65 -10.61
C LEU A 143 -4.27 16.58 -9.67
N LEU A 144 -4.67 16.66 -8.40
CA LEU A 144 -4.31 15.73 -7.35
C LEU A 144 -5.53 14.97 -6.86
N GLU A 145 -5.35 13.68 -6.60
CA GLU A 145 -6.36 12.81 -6.00
C GLU A 145 -6.08 12.69 -4.50
N VAL A 146 -6.93 13.29 -3.66
CA VAL A 146 -6.86 13.11 -2.21
C VAL A 146 -7.30 11.70 -1.87
N ILE A 147 -6.44 10.97 -1.18
CA ILE A 147 -6.63 9.55 -0.82
C ILE A 147 -6.63 9.33 0.71
N GLY A 148 -6.40 10.37 1.50
CA GLY A 148 -6.45 10.32 2.96
C GLY A 148 -6.31 11.69 3.60
N LYS A 149 -6.77 11.84 4.84
CA LYS A 149 -6.69 13.07 5.63
C LYS A 149 -6.12 12.77 7.02
N PRO A 150 -4.84 12.35 7.11
CA PRO A 150 -4.28 11.83 8.35
C PRO A 150 -4.14 12.90 9.44
N GLN A 151 -4.01 14.17 9.05
CA GLN A 151 -3.86 15.29 9.99
C GLN A 151 -4.47 16.58 9.44
N GLU A 152 -4.67 17.55 10.32
CA GLU A 152 -5.16 18.88 9.95
C GLU A 152 -4.12 19.63 9.11
N GLY A 153 -4.57 20.34 8.07
CA GLY A 153 -3.70 21.13 7.19
C GLY A 153 -2.87 20.33 6.18
N TRP A 154 -2.76 19.00 6.33
CA TRP A 154 -1.99 18.14 5.43
C TRP A 154 -2.77 16.89 5.05
N TRP A 155 -3.02 16.73 3.76
CA TRP A 155 -3.73 15.57 3.22
C TRP A 155 -2.78 14.65 2.49
N GLN A 156 -3.08 13.35 2.49
CA GLN A 156 -2.39 12.40 1.63
C GLN A 156 -3.04 12.45 0.24
N ALA A 157 -2.23 12.73 -0.79
CA ALA A 157 -2.68 12.80 -2.17
C ALA A 157 -1.88 11.87 -3.07
N ARG A 158 -2.40 11.66 -4.28
CA ARG A 158 -1.79 10.93 -5.39
C ARG A 158 -1.77 11.79 -6.64
N ASN A 159 -0.63 11.87 -7.33
CA ASN A 159 -0.50 12.54 -8.62
C ASN A 159 -0.81 11.60 -9.79
N ALA A 160 -0.79 12.12 -11.02
CA ALA A 160 -1.08 11.34 -12.23
C ALA A 160 -0.07 10.20 -12.50
N LEU A 161 1.13 10.28 -11.94
CA LEU A 161 2.17 9.23 -12.03
C LEU A 161 1.96 8.12 -10.98
N GLY A 162 0.95 8.26 -10.11
CA GLY A 162 0.68 7.33 -9.02
C GLY A 162 1.57 7.54 -7.80
N ASN A 163 2.40 8.58 -7.76
CA ASN A 163 3.18 8.91 -6.57
C ASN A 163 2.26 9.48 -5.49
N THR A 164 2.54 9.12 -4.24
CA THR A 164 1.72 9.51 -3.10
C THR A 164 2.57 10.18 -2.04
N GLY A 165 2.00 11.16 -1.34
CA GLY A 165 2.65 11.86 -0.24
C GLY A 165 1.73 12.92 0.37
N LEU A 166 2.26 13.68 1.32
CA LEU A 166 1.52 14.74 1.99
C LEU A 166 1.53 16.02 1.17
N VAL A 167 0.39 16.71 1.15
CA VAL A 167 0.19 17.99 0.47
C VAL A 167 -0.51 19.00 1.39
N PRO A 168 -0.13 20.28 1.35
CA PRO A 168 -0.73 21.31 2.17
C PRO A 168 -2.13 21.69 1.64
N THR A 169 -3.15 21.66 2.50
CA THR A 169 -4.54 21.83 2.07
C THR A 169 -4.86 23.23 1.57
N ASN A 170 -4.16 24.25 2.08
CA ASN A 170 -4.31 25.65 1.67
C ASN A 170 -3.77 25.93 0.25
N TYR A 171 -3.13 24.95 -0.39
CA TYR A 171 -2.68 25.03 -1.78
C TYR A 171 -3.71 24.45 -2.74
N LEU A 172 -4.82 23.88 -2.24
CA LEU A 172 -5.75 23.08 -3.02
C LEU A 172 -7.13 23.72 -3.13
N VAL A 173 -7.75 23.59 -4.30
CA VAL A 173 -9.15 23.98 -4.54
C VAL A 173 -9.92 22.85 -5.22
N LYS A 174 -11.23 22.77 -4.99
CA LYS A 174 -12.07 21.83 -5.74
C LYS A 174 -12.14 22.25 -7.22
N PRO A 175 -12.03 21.30 -8.17
CA PRO A 175 -12.37 21.56 -9.56
C PRO A 175 -13.80 22.10 -9.65
N LEU A 176 -14.00 23.08 -10.52
CA LEU A 176 -15.33 23.62 -10.83
C LEU A 176 -16.22 22.57 -11.51
#